data_AF-A0A672YVY4-F1
#
_entry.id   AF-A0A672YVY4-F1
#
_cell.length_a   1.000
_cell.length_b   1.000
_cell.length_c   1.000
_cell.angle_alpha   90.00
_cell.angle_beta   90.00
_cell.angle_gamma   90.00
#
_symmetry.space_group_name_H-M   'P 1'
#
loop_
_entity.id
_entity.type
_entity.pdbx_description
1 polymer ?
#
loop_
_entity_poly.entity_id
_entity_poly.type
_entity_poly.pdbx_seq_one_letter_code
_entity_poly.pdbx_strand_id
1 'polypeptide(L)'
;IGVKWCILVFPVDACQPSLDSATAHPRLCLFDNCTVTDEDEDQPYDKKEDRFLSCYQVLCSDALRGRCYWEVAWMGLVSVGVAYSGIRRTGEESMLGGNTCSWTLDCSSDHYCAWHQNKGISIQQPVPDGAGGRVRLCLDWSAGTISFYAVSSDRLEHIHTFYCSFTEPVYPAFRIRSEFTYGCCNSVSLCPMDQD
;
A
#
# COMPACT_ATOMS: atom_id res chain seq x y z
N ILE A 1 -26.37 -5.73 -6.75
CA ILE A 1 -25.52 -6.50 -7.68
C ILE A 1 -24.10 -5.96 -7.48
N GLY A 2 -23.21 -6.68 -6.81
CA GLY A 2 -21.86 -6.15 -6.50
C GLY A 2 -21.05 -6.97 -5.48
N VAL A 3 -21.72 -7.59 -4.51
CA VAL A 3 -21.07 -8.35 -3.42
C VAL A 3 -20.55 -9.75 -3.81
N LYS A 4 -20.84 -10.24 -5.01
CA LYS A 4 -20.51 -11.64 -5.39
C LYS A 4 -19.11 -11.83 -5.98
N TRP A 5 -18.44 -10.75 -6.42
CA TRP A 5 -17.10 -10.82 -7.02
C TRP A 5 -15.97 -10.75 -5.98
N CYS A 6 -16.20 -10.15 -4.81
CA CYS A 6 -15.22 -10.11 -3.72
C CYS A 6 -14.73 -11.49 -3.26
N ILE A 7 -15.46 -12.57 -3.58
CA ILE A 7 -15.17 -13.94 -3.14
C ILE A 7 -14.53 -14.79 -4.25
N LEU A 8 -14.57 -14.35 -5.51
CA LEU A 8 -14.00 -15.09 -6.65
C LEU A 8 -12.91 -14.27 -7.32
N VAL A 9 -11.75 -14.22 -6.68
CA VAL A 9 -10.51 -13.73 -7.28
C VAL A 9 -9.92 -14.87 -8.10
N PHE A 10 -9.75 -14.69 -9.40
CA PHE A 10 -9.15 -15.72 -10.25
C PHE A 10 -7.63 -15.56 -10.26
N PRO A 11 -6.86 -16.66 -10.32
CA PRO A 11 -5.39 -16.58 -10.47
C PRO A 11 -4.94 -15.69 -11.65
N VAL A 12 -5.75 -15.59 -12.71
CA VAL A 12 -5.50 -14.74 -13.88
C VAL A 12 -5.50 -13.23 -13.57
N ASP A 13 -6.10 -12.81 -12.46
CA ASP A 13 -6.13 -11.41 -12.04
C ASP A 13 -4.90 -11.04 -11.16
N ALA A 14 -3.98 -11.98 -10.91
CA ALA A 14 -2.77 -11.70 -10.14
C ALA A 14 -1.88 -10.71 -10.89
N CYS A 15 -1.40 -9.66 -10.19
CA CYS A 15 -0.37 -8.78 -10.71
C CYS A 15 0.86 -8.78 -9.81
N GLN A 16 2.01 -8.49 -10.41
CA GLN A 16 3.29 -8.37 -9.71
C GLN A 16 3.80 -6.93 -9.88
N PRO A 17 3.35 -5.97 -9.06
CA PRO A 17 3.88 -4.61 -9.09
C PRO A 17 5.39 -4.60 -8.84
N SER A 18 6.05 -3.54 -9.30
CA SER A 18 7.46 -3.26 -9.01
C SER A 18 7.59 -1.87 -8.41
N LEU A 19 8.42 -1.70 -7.38
CA LEU A 19 8.69 -0.40 -6.75
C LEU A 19 9.43 0.54 -7.70
N ASP A 20 9.07 1.82 -7.67
CA ASP A 20 9.74 2.86 -8.45
C ASP A 20 10.67 3.72 -7.57
N SER A 21 11.97 3.46 -7.70
CA SER A 21 13.03 4.22 -7.03
C SER A 21 13.07 5.71 -7.42
N ALA A 22 12.41 6.11 -8.52
CA ALA A 22 12.26 7.51 -8.88
C ALA A 22 11.36 8.27 -7.91
N THR A 23 10.39 7.59 -7.30
CA THR A 23 9.41 8.19 -6.39
C THR A 23 9.81 8.05 -4.92
N ALA A 24 10.66 7.08 -4.60
CA ALA A 24 11.02 6.72 -3.22
C ALA A 24 11.62 7.88 -2.42
N HIS A 25 11.12 8.10 -1.21
CA HIS A 25 11.73 9.06 -0.29
C HIS A 25 13.21 8.69 -0.01
N PRO A 26 14.14 9.66 0.15
CA PRO A 26 15.56 9.37 0.40
C PRO A 26 15.83 8.49 1.62
N ARG A 27 14.96 8.53 2.63
CA ARG A 27 15.04 7.68 3.84
C ARG A 27 14.60 6.23 3.64
N LEU A 28 14.09 5.88 2.46
CA LEU A 28 13.68 4.52 2.16
C LEU A 28 14.78 3.82 1.39
N CYS A 29 15.10 2.58 1.79
CA CYS A 29 15.96 1.70 1.03
C CYS A 29 15.11 0.66 0.31
N LEU A 30 15.38 0.46 -0.99
CA LEU A 30 14.64 -0.45 -1.86
C LEU A 30 15.53 -1.66 -2.19
N PHE A 31 15.01 -2.86 -1.97
CA PHE A 31 15.68 -4.12 -2.30
C PHE A 31 14.88 -4.88 -3.37
N ASP A 32 15.58 -5.28 -4.45
CA ASP A 32 15.06 -6.05 -5.58
C ASP A 32 13.76 -5.50 -6.19
N ASN A 33 13.52 -4.18 -6.06
CA ASN A 33 12.29 -3.50 -6.42
C ASN A 33 11.00 -4.13 -5.83
N CYS A 34 11.12 -4.94 -4.77
CA CYS A 34 9.99 -5.61 -4.13
C CYS A 34 9.86 -5.23 -2.66
N THR A 35 10.96 -4.94 -1.98
CA THR A 35 10.99 -4.63 -0.55
C THR A 35 11.44 -3.20 -0.29
N VAL A 36 10.84 -2.59 0.73
CA VAL A 36 11.20 -1.27 1.24
C VAL A 36 11.44 -1.36 2.75
N THR A 37 12.50 -0.74 3.23
CA THR A 37 12.77 -0.48 4.66
C THR A 37 13.03 1.01 4.87
N ASP A 38 12.89 1.49 6.10
CA ASP A 38 13.43 2.81 6.49
C ASP A 38 14.86 2.68 6.99
N GLU A 39 15.70 3.65 6.62
CA GLU A 39 17.10 3.72 7.01
C GLU A 39 17.41 5.01 7.75
N ASP A 40 18.50 4.98 8.53
CA ASP A 40 19.01 6.13 9.28
C ASP A 40 19.74 7.17 8.43
N GLU A 41 20.07 6.83 7.19
CA GLU A 41 20.79 7.69 6.25
C GLU A 41 20.00 7.85 4.95
N ASP A 42 20.17 9.01 4.31
CA ASP A 42 19.58 9.26 3.01
C ASP A 42 20.28 8.41 1.95
N GLN A 43 19.49 7.62 1.23
CA GLN A 43 19.95 6.84 0.09
C GLN A 43 20.39 7.77 -1.06
N PRO A 44 21.42 7.39 -1.82
CA PRO A 44 22.03 8.22 -2.86
C PRO A 44 21.18 8.27 -4.15
N TYR A 45 19.90 8.59 -4.00
CA TYR A 45 18.98 8.67 -5.12
C TYR A 45 19.13 9.99 -5.90
N ASP A 46 19.01 9.91 -7.22
CA ASP A 46 19.01 11.09 -8.07
C ASP A 46 17.85 12.04 -7.72
N LYS A 47 18.11 13.34 -7.83
CA LYS A 47 17.06 14.36 -7.71
C LYS A 47 16.10 14.23 -8.88
N LYS A 48 14.85 13.86 -8.59
CA LYS A 48 13.75 13.73 -9.55
C LYS A 48 12.54 14.48 -9.03
N GLU A 49 11.76 15.08 -9.93
CA GLU A 49 10.57 15.86 -9.57
C GLU A 49 9.47 14.98 -8.94
N ASP A 50 9.42 13.69 -9.31
CA ASP A 50 8.43 12.72 -8.82
C ASP A 50 8.76 12.13 -7.43
N ARG A 51 9.87 12.53 -6.82
CA ARG A 51 10.35 11.98 -5.55
C ARG A 51 9.61 12.56 -4.36
N PHE A 52 9.09 11.70 -3.48
CA PHE A 52 8.56 12.15 -2.19
C PHE A 52 9.67 12.72 -1.30
N LEU A 53 9.42 13.88 -0.68
CA LEU A 53 10.41 14.57 0.17
C LEU A 53 9.89 14.90 1.58
N SER A 54 8.60 14.66 1.86
CA SER A 54 8.00 15.00 3.17
C SER A 54 7.57 13.79 3.98
N CYS A 55 7.22 12.68 3.33
CA CYS A 55 6.80 11.44 3.99
C CYS A 55 7.58 10.27 3.40
N TYR A 56 7.89 9.27 4.22
CA TYR A 56 8.68 8.10 3.82
C TYR A 56 7.81 7.17 2.97
N GLN A 57 7.68 7.51 1.69
CA GLN A 57 6.72 6.93 0.77
C GLN A 57 7.36 6.57 -0.57
N VAL A 58 6.71 5.65 -1.27
CA VAL A 58 7.09 5.20 -2.61
C VAL A 58 5.84 4.73 -3.37
N LEU A 59 5.84 4.92 -4.69
CA LEU A 59 4.88 4.30 -5.60
C LEU A 59 5.53 3.13 -6.34
N CYS A 60 4.70 2.22 -6.83
CA CYS A 60 5.10 1.29 -7.87
C CYS A 60 5.14 1.95 -9.26
N SER A 61 5.86 1.34 -10.19
CA SER A 61 6.05 1.84 -11.56
C SER A 61 4.83 1.62 -12.46
N ASP A 62 4.06 0.56 -12.21
CA ASP A 62 2.99 0.13 -13.12
C ASP A 62 1.65 0.80 -12.79
N ALA A 63 1.08 1.43 -13.82
CA ALA A 63 -0.23 2.06 -13.76
C ALA A 63 -1.33 1.01 -13.91
N LEU A 64 -2.18 0.86 -12.90
CA LEU A 64 -3.27 -0.12 -12.89
C LEU A 64 -4.58 0.52 -13.37
N ARG A 65 -5.19 -0.10 -14.39
CA ARG A 65 -6.47 0.32 -15.03
C ARG A 65 -7.53 -0.78 -15.11
N GLY A 66 -7.23 -1.98 -14.59
CA GLY A 66 -8.07 -3.17 -14.74
C GLY A 66 -8.51 -3.76 -13.40
N ARG A 67 -8.97 -5.01 -13.46
CA ARG A 67 -9.08 -5.85 -12.28
C ARG A 67 -7.75 -6.51 -12.02
N CYS A 68 -7.25 -6.40 -10.79
CA CYS A 68 -6.07 -7.12 -10.38
C CYS A 68 -5.97 -7.23 -8.86
N TYR A 69 -5.12 -8.13 -8.39
CA TYR A 69 -4.76 -8.21 -6.99
C TYR A 69 -3.27 -8.49 -6.80
N TRP A 70 -2.75 -8.01 -5.67
CA TRP A 70 -1.40 -8.28 -5.22
C TRP A 70 -1.38 -8.43 -3.70
N GLU A 71 -0.36 -9.11 -3.19
CA GLU A 71 -0.15 -9.29 -1.76
C GLU A 71 1.07 -8.54 -1.27
N VAL A 72 0.98 -8.07 -0.03
CA VAL A 72 2.00 -7.27 0.61
C VAL A 72 2.23 -7.84 2.01
N ALA A 73 3.44 -8.29 2.28
CA ALA A 73 3.91 -8.55 3.63
C ALA A 73 4.34 -7.23 4.26
N TRP A 74 3.99 -7.04 5.53
CA TRP A 74 4.32 -5.82 6.26
C TRP A 74 4.81 -6.12 7.66
N MET A 75 5.67 -5.24 8.16
CA MET A 75 6.20 -5.25 9.52
C MET A 75 6.25 -3.83 10.08
N GLY A 76 5.90 -3.69 11.35
CA GLY A 76 5.82 -2.42 12.07
C GLY A 76 4.59 -1.61 11.66
N LEU A 77 4.77 -0.29 11.56
CA LEU A 77 3.71 0.63 11.15
C LEU A 77 3.88 1.05 9.69
N VAL A 78 3.00 0.56 8.84
CA VAL A 78 3.04 0.85 7.39
C VAL A 78 1.67 1.27 6.88
N SER A 79 1.64 2.07 5.82
CA SER A 79 0.44 2.27 5.01
C SER A 79 0.58 1.54 3.69
N VAL A 80 -0.42 0.75 3.30
CA VAL A 80 -0.50 0.09 1.99
C VAL A 80 -1.75 0.57 1.26
N GLY A 81 -1.67 0.77 -0.05
CA GLY A 81 -2.84 1.20 -0.80
C GLY A 81 -2.53 1.58 -2.23
N VAL A 82 -3.30 2.52 -2.74
CA VAL A 82 -3.15 3.04 -4.09
C VAL A 82 -3.24 4.56 -4.13
N ALA A 83 -2.55 5.16 -5.09
CA ALA A 83 -2.60 6.60 -5.34
C ALA A 83 -2.57 6.92 -6.82
N TYR A 84 -3.11 8.08 -7.20
CA TYR A 84 -2.88 8.66 -8.51
C TYR A 84 -1.45 9.20 -8.64
N SER A 85 -0.93 9.25 -9.87
CA SER A 85 0.40 9.83 -10.15
C SER A 85 0.48 11.31 -9.80
N GLY A 86 -0.64 12.03 -9.87
CA GLY A 86 -0.76 13.45 -9.51
C GLY A 86 -0.72 13.75 -8.01
N ILE A 87 -0.52 12.75 -7.14
CA ILE A 87 -0.30 13.00 -5.71
C ILE A 87 0.89 13.95 -5.51
N ARG A 88 0.75 14.91 -4.59
CA ARG A 88 1.83 15.82 -4.25
C ARG A 88 3.03 15.04 -3.70
N ARG A 89 4.23 15.55 -3.95
CA ARG A 89 5.48 14.94 -3.48
C ARG A 89 6.07 15.60 -2.22
N THR A 90 5.52 16.76 -1.85
CA THR A 90 5.93 17.58 -0.70
C THR A 90 4.73 18.10 0.07
N GLY A 91 4.96 18.45 1.34
CA GLY A 91 3.96 19.01 2.25
C GLY A 91 2.96 17.99 2.77
N GLU A 92 2.01 18.44 3.59
CA GLU A 92 1.01 17.57 4.23
C GLU A 92 0.13 16.82 3.22
N GLU A 93 -0.25 17.50 2.13
CA GLU A 93 -1.04 16.91 1.02
C GLU A 93 -0.31 15.79 0.27
N SER A 94 1.01 15.60 0.48
CA SER A 94 1.74 14.44 -0.07
C SER A 94 1.49 13.14 0.69
N MET A 95 0.97 13.24 1.91
CA MET A 95 0.77 12.10 2.79
C MET A 95 -0.30 11.17 2.23
N LEU A 96 0.05 9.89 2.05
CA LEU A 96 -0.89 8.85 1.64
C LEU A 96 -2.08 8.76 2.61
N GLY A 97 -3.30 8.72 2.04
CA GLY A 97 -4.57 8.77 2.77
C GLY A 97 -4.98 10.18 3.24
N GLY A 98 -4.05 11.13 3.26
CA GLY A 98 -4.25 12.52 3.68
C GLY A 98 -4.83 13.45 2.61
N ASN A 99 -5.10 12.94 1.41
CA ASN A 99 -5.54 13.73 0.25
C ASN A 99 -6.66 13.02 -0.53
N THR A 100 -7.15 13.67 -1.59
CA THR A 100 -8.17 13.12 -2.50
C THR A 100 -7.62 12.13 -3.53
N CYS A 101 -6.29 12.03 -3.66
CA CYS A 101 -5.61 11.24 -4.69
C CYS A 101 -5.18 9.86 -4.21
N SER A 102 -5.45 9.47 -2.96
CA SER A 102 -4.97 8.22 -2.38
C SER A 102 -5.98 7.56 -1.45
N TRP A 103 -5.94 6.22 -1.43
CA TRP A 103 -6.77 5.34 -0.63
C TRP A 103 -5.87 4.30 0.02
N THR A 104 -5.72 4.34 1.33
CA THR A 104 -4.76 3.50 2.05
C THR A 104 -5.33 2.83 3.28
N LEU A 105 -4.68 1.74 3.67
CA LEU A 105 -4.87 1.02 4.91
C LEU A 105 -3.58 1.12 5.72
N ASP A 106 -3.64 1.80 6.86
CA ASP A 106 -2.59 1.77 7.88
C ASP A 106 -2.68 0.41 8.60
N CYS A 107 -1.56 -0.30 8.63
CA CYS A 107 -1.37 -1.58 9.29
C CYS A 107 -0.44 -1.37 10.49
N SER A 108 -0.82 -1.92 11.64
CA SER A 108 -0.06 -1.87 12.90
C SER A 108 -0.32 -3.15 13.69
N SER A 109 0.44 -3.40 14.76
CA SER A 109 0.21 -4.53 15.67
C SER A 109 -1.15 -4.50 16.36
N ASP A 110 -1.78 -3.33 16.46
CA ASP A 110 -2.94 -3.14 17.33
C ASP A 110 -4.25 -3.19 16.56
N HIS A 111 -4.29 -2.56 15.37
CA HIS A 111 -5.48 -2.45 14.54
C HIS A 111 -5.14 -1.95 13.13
N TYR A 112 -6.15 -1.99 12.26
CA TYR A 112 -6.12 -1.38 10.94
C TYR A 112 -6.85 -0.02 10.94
N CYS A 113 -6.37 0.93 10.14
CA CYS A 113 -7.07 2.19 9.89
C CYS A 113 -7.17 2.47 8.39
N ALA A 114 -8.39 2.59 7.86
CA ALA A 114 -8.61 2.98 6.47
C ALA A 114 -8.60 4.51 6.35
N TRP A 115 -7.77 5.06 5.46
CA TRP A 115 -7.58 6.50 5.26
C TRP A 115 -7.88 6.94 3.82
N HIS A 116 -8.67 8.01 3.71
CA HIS A 116 -8.90 8.75 2.46
C HIS A 116 -9.34 10.18 2.80
N GLN A 117 -8.88 11.20 2.06
CA GLN A 117 -9.23 12.61 2.28
C GLN A 117 -9.01 13.08 3.73
N ASN A 118 -7.93 12.62 4.36
CA ASN A 118 -7.62 12.92 5.76
C ASN A 118 -8.71 12.48 6.74
N LYS A 119 -9.50 11.47 6.37
CA LYS A 119 -10.51 10.84 7.22
C LYS A 119 -10.12 9.39 7.45
N GLY A 120 -9.81 9.07 8.71
CA GLY A 120 -9.47 7.73 9.16
C GLY A 120 -10.70 7.00 9.73
N ILE A 121 -10.82 5.72 9.39
CA ILE A 121 -11.78 4.80 10.00
C ILE A 121 -10.98 3.69 10.68
N SER A 122 -11.03 3.65 12.02
CA SER A 122 -10.43 2.56 12.79
C SER A 122 -11.27 1.29 12.63
N ILE A 123 -10.61 0.18 12.33
CA ILE A 123 -11.22 -1.12 12.06
C ILE A 123 -10.81 -2.05 13.19
N GLN A 124 -11.80 -2.43 13.99
CA GLN A 124 -11.65 -3.32 15.14
C GLN A 124 -11.72 -4.78 14.67
N GLN A 125 -10.65 -5.22 14.01
CA GLN A 125 -10.45 -6.61 13.58
C GLN A 125 -9.16 -7.13 14.22
N PRO A 126 -9.09 -8.41 14.61
CA PRO A 126 -7.85 -9.02 15.05
C PRO A 126 -6.74 -8.88 14.01
N VAL A 127 -5.56 -8.50 14.46
CA VAL A 127 -4.32 -8.46 13.67
C VAL A 127 -3.52 -9.73 14.00
N PRO A 128 -2.71 -10.28 13.08
CA PRO A 128 -1.82 -11.41 13.39
C PRO A 128 -0.94 -11.16 14.62
N ASP A 129 -0.66 -12.23 15.37
CA ASP A 129 0.23 -12.16 16.53
C ASP A 129 1.64 -11.72 16.10
N GLY A 130 2.14 -10.64 16.69
CA GLY A 130 3.47 -10.09 16.42
C GLY A 130 3.43 -8.71 15.78
N ALA A 131 4.58 -8.28 15.26
CA ALA A 131 4.75 -6.95 14.70
C ALA A 131 4.49 -6.89 13.18
N GLY A 132 3.80 -7.86 12.58
CA GLY A 132 3.66 -7.90 11.13
C GLY A 132 2.60 -8.87 10.64
N GLY A 133 2.28 -8.77 9.36
CA GLY A 133 1.25 -9.57 8.72
C GLY A 133 1.31 -9.52 7.21
N ARG A 134 0.25 -10.00 6.56
CA ARG A 134 0.10 -9.94 5.11
C ARG A 134 -1.28 -9.42 4.75
N VAL A 135 -1.32 -8.51 3.78
CA VAL A 135 -2.56 -7.92 3.26
C VAL A 135 -2.62 -8.13 1.76
N ARG A 136 -3.78 -8.56 1.26
CA ARG A 136 -4.11 -8.59 -0.16
C ARG A 136 -4.91 -7.33 -0.51
N LEU A 137 -4.52 -6.69 -1.60
CA LEU A 137 -5.23 -5.57 -2.20
C LEU A 137 -5.89 -6.05 -3.48
N CYS A 138 -7.20 -5.87 -3.61
CA CYS A 138 -7.98 -6.24 -4.78
C CYS A 138 -8.56 -4.98 -5.41
N LEU A 139 -8.04 -4.60 -6.58
CA LEU A 139 -8.52 -3.47 -7.37
C LEU A 139 -9.53 -3.96 -8.40
N ASP A 140 -10.70 -3.32 -8.45
CA ASP A 140 -11.56 -3.31 -9.63
C ASP A 140 -11.72 -1.86 -10.07
N TRP A 141 -10.85 -1.44 -10.98
CA TRP A 141 -10.81 -0.05 -11.45
C TRP A 141 -12.13 0.35 -12.14
N SER A 142 -12.72 -0.57 -12.90
CA SER A 142 -13.96 -0.33 -13.66
C SER A 142 -15.21 -0.25 -12.77
N ALA A 143 -15.27 -1.09 -11.72
CA ALA A 143 -16.34 -1.05 -10.73
C ALA A 143 -16.12 0.03 -9.67
N GLY A 144 -14.93 0.65 -9.63
CA GLY A 144 -14.63 1.71 -8.70
C GLY A 144 -14.39 1.22 -7.28
N THR A 145 -13.69 0.10 -7.12
CA THR A 145 -13.43 -0.48 -5.79
C THR A 145 -11.97 -0.83 -5.58
N ILE A 146 -11.50 -0.61 -4.37
CA ILE A 146 -10.26 -1.17 -3.85
C ILE A 146 -10.57 -1.79 -2.49
N SER A 147 -10.35 -3.10 -2.38
CA SER A 147 -10.66 -3.90 -1.20
C SER A 147 -9.40 -4.45 -0.57
N PHE A 148 -9.38 -4.50 0.75
CA PHE A 148 -8.26 -4.98 1.55
C PHE A 148 -8.67 -6.22 2.32
N TYR A 149 -7.82 -7.23 2.31
CA TYR A 149 -8.04 -8.48 3.03
C TYR A 149 -6.80 -8.84 3.84
N ALA A 150 -6.97 -9.25 5.08
CA ALA A 150 -5.92 -9.91 5.84
C ALA A 150 -5.72 -11.30 5.26
N VAL A 151 -4.47 -11.70 5.04
CA VAL A 151 -4.12 -13.02 4.51
C VAL A 151 -3.58 -13.87 5.66
N SER A 152 -4.27 -14.97 5.93
CA SER A 152 -3.80 -16.05 6.82
C SER A 152 -3.69 -17.36 6.04
N SER A 153 -3.15 -18.40 6.68
CA SER A 153 -2.77 -19.67 6.04
C SER A 153 -3.85 -20.31 5.16
N ASP A 154 -5.13 -20.17 5.50
CA ASP A 154 -6.25 -20.82 4.82
C ASP A 154 -7.38 -19.85 4.46
N ARG A 155 -7.24 -18.55 4.78
CA ARG A 155 -8.36 -17.59 4.71
C ARG A 155 -7.93 -16.20 4.27
N LEU A 156 -8.88 -15.54 3.60
CA LEU A 156 -8.88 -14.11 3.35
C LEU A 156 -9.99 -13.50 4.18
N GLU A 157 -9.63 -12.62 5.09
CA GLU A 157 -10.59 -11.89 5.92
C GLU A 157 -10.73 -10.47 5.42
N HIS A 158 -11.93 -10.06 5.06
CA HIS A 158 -12.19 -8.69 4.58
C HIS A 158 -11.93 -7.68 5.70
N ILE A 159 -11.11 -6.68 5.40
CA ILE A 159 -10.79 -5.55 6.30
C ILE A 159 -11.64 -4.33 5.92
N HIS A 160 -11.53 -3.89 4.66
CA HIS A 160 -12.18 -2.67 4.20
C HIS A 160 -12.36 -2.65 2.69
N THR A 161 -13.36 -1.90 2.20
CA THR A 161 -13.50 -1.57 0.78
C THR A 161 -13.79 -0.09 0.64
N PHE A 162 -12.96 0.60 -0.14
CA PHE A 162 -13.32 1.93 -0.63
C PHE A 162 -14.15 1.80 -1.90
N TYR A 163 -15.14 2.66 -2.01
CA TYR A 163 -15.94 2.87 -3.21
C TYR A 163 -15.63 4.26 -3.75
N CYS A 164 -15.13 4.33 -4.98
CA CYS A 164 -14.73 5.58 -5.62
C CYS A 164 -14.91 5.49 -7.14
N SER A 165 -15.05 6.63 -7.81
CA SER A 165 -15.03 6.67 -9.27
C SER A 165 -13.62 7.03 -9.71
N PHE A 166 -12.80 6.04 -10.02
CA PHE A 166 -11.44 6.31 -10.47
C PHE A 166 -11.47 7.11 -11.78
N THR A 167 -10.72 8.21 -11.81
CA THR A 167 -10.67 9.13 -12.96
C THR A 167 -9.42 8.94 -13.82
N GLU A 168 -8.41 8.29 -13.25
CA GLU A 168 -7.13 8.01 -13.87
C GLU A 168 -6.55 6.70 -13.30
N PRO A 169 -5.46 6.16 -13.86
CA PRO A 169 -4.82 4.97 -13.32
C PRO A 169 -4.36 5.19 -11.89
N VAL A 170 -4.39 4.10 -11.13
CA VAL A 170 -3.83 4.09 -9.80
C VAL A 170 -2.54 3.29 -9.78
N TYR A 171 -1.64 3.70 -8.91
CA TYR A 171 -0.36 3.06 -8.66
C TYR A 171 -0.40 2.49 -7.24
N PRO A 172 0.03 1.23 -7.04
CA PRO A 172 0.29 0.73 -5.69
C PRO A 172 1.23 1.69 -4.96
N ALA A 173 0.93 1.97 -3.71
CA ALA A 173 1.56 3.02 -2.94
C ALA A 173 1.81 2.54 -1.52
N PHE A 174 3.01 2.83 -1.01
CA PHE A 174 3.44 2.40 0.31
C PHE A 174 4.03 3.56 1.11
N ARG A 175 3.82 3.51 2.42
CA ARG A 175 4.43 4.42 3.40
C ARG A 175 4.98 3.62 4.56
N ILE A 176 6.18 3.97 5.00
CA ILE A 176 6.70 3.56 6.31
C ILE A 176 6.45 4.70 7.29
N ARG A 177 5.80 4.41 8.42
CA ARG A 177 5.62 5.36 9.50
C ARG A 177 6.75 5.15 10.48
N SER A 178 7.82 5.90 10.30
CA SER A 178 8.93 5.88 11.25
C SER A 178 8.44 6.46 12.58
N GLU A 179 8.25 5.58 13.57
CA GLU A 179 8.25 5.97 14.97
C GLU A 179 9.67 5.77 15.48
N PHE A 180 10.17 6.70 16.30
CA PHE A 180 11.53 6.69 16.87
C PHE A 180 11.73 5.56 17.91
N THR A 181 11.16 4.39 17.66
CA THR A 181 11.21 3.23 18.53
C THR A 181 12.44 2.41 18.14
N TYR A 182 13.55 2.69 18.82
CA TYR A 182 14.80 1.95 18.68
C TYR A 182 14.55 0.43 18.62
N GLY A 183 14.88 -0.20 17.48
CA GLY A 183 14.91 -1.67 17.33
C GLY A 183 13.73 -2.31 16.58
N CYS A 184 12.76 -1.55 16.05
CA CYS A 184 11.75 -2.09 15.14
C CYS A 184 12.10 -1.76 13.68
N CYS A 185 12.40 -2.76 12.86
CA CYS A 185 12.52 -2.57 11.42
C CYS A 185 11.12 -2.53 10.80
N ASN A 186 10.67 -1.35 10.38
CA ASN A 186 9.47 -1.27 9.56
C ASN A 186 9.83 -1.73 8.16
N SER A 187 8.99 -2.57 7.57
CA SER A 187 9.22 -3.04 6.21
C SER A 187 7.93 -3.33 5.48
N VAL A 188 7.97 -3.14 4.17
CA VAL A 188 6.89 -3.54 3.27
C VAL A 188 7.48 -4.29 2.09
N SER A 189 6.94 -5.47 1.80
CA SER A 189 7.45 -6.36 0.75
C SER A 189 6.30 -6.84 -0.13
N LEU A 190 6.40 -6.59 -1.42
CA LEU A 190 5.54 -7.20 -2.43
C LEU A 190 5.80 -8.71 -2.43
N CYS A 191 4.76 -9.50 -2.18
CA CYS A 191 4.89 -10.95 -2.22
C CYS A 191 4.93 -11.44 -3.68
N PRO A 192 5.77 -12.45 -4.00
CA PRO A 192 5.67 -13.13 -5.27
C PRO A 192 4.32 -13.84 -5.36
N MET A 193 3.65 -13.71 -6.50
CA MET A 193 2.43 -14.44 -6.78
C MET A 193 2.78 -15.77 -7.44
N ASP A 194 2.48 -16.88 -6.77
CA ASP A 194 2.64 -18.20 -7.36
C ASP A 194 1.63 -18.36 -8.52
N GLN A 195 2.15 -18.58 -9.72
CA GLN A 195 1.35 -18.95 -10.89
C GLN A 195 1.21 -20.47 -10.92
N ASP A 196 0.30 -21.00 -10.09
CA ASP A 196 -0.15 -22.40 -10.19
C ASP A 196 -1.18 -22.59 -11.31
#